data_AF-A0A6A6P4L3-F1
#
_entry.id   AF-A0A6A6P4L3-F1
#
_cell.length_a   1.000
_cell.length_b   1.000
_cell.length_c   1.000
_cell.angle_alpha   90.00
_cell.angle_beta   90.00
_cell.angle_gamma   90.00
#
_symmetry.space_group_name_H-M   'P 1'
#
loop_
_entity.id
_entity.type
_entity.pdbx_description
1 polymer ?
#
loop_
_entity_poly.entity_id
_entity_poly.type
_entity_poly.pdbx_seq_one_letter_code
_entity_poly.pdbx_strand_id
1 'polypeptide(L)'
;MSDQKGQYGWTAVPRSQSSFFKIYPPKDVIPLKVADIMIPVSPAVTKVSEYAKANLSEETYNHSMRVFYYGAALIKQHFPHFATFTETYLLACLLHDIGTTPANLQSTFMSFEWYGAYLSLDLLQKQCGAPQAQAEAVCEAIVRHQDLGETGDVTALGQLIQLATVFDNIGMNPSLIHSETIKHVTAAFPRKMWSGCFASVIREEIGLKPWCHTTAIEGFAEKVEGNALMKPFD
;
A
#
# COMPACT_ATOMS: atom_id res chain seq x y z
N MET A 1 -10.11 25.19 -0.87
CA MET A 1 -10.42 23.90 -0.24
C MET A 1 -10.90 22.84 -1.24
N SER A 2 -11.68 23.16 -2.29
CA SER A 2 -12.12 22.14 -3.28
C SER A 2 -10.99 21.61 -4.16
N ASP A 3 -10.07 22.47 -4.63
CA ASP A 3 -8.93 22.06 -5.48
C ASP A 3 -7.92 21.14 -4.75
N GLN A 4 -7.81 21.24 -3.43
CA GLN A 4 -6.90 20.43 -2.64
C GLN A 4 -7.39 18.98 -2.43
N LYS A 5 -8.69 18.73 -2.57
CA LYS A 5 -9.25 17.39 -2.29
C LYS A 5 -8.78 16.37 -3.34
N GLY A 6 -8.88 16.69 -4.63
CA GLY A 6 -8.41 15.81 -5.69
C GLY A 6 -6.88 15.64 -5.73
N GLN A 7 -6.13 16.62 -5.24
CA GLN A 7 -4.67 16.61 -5.25
C GLN A 7 -4.05 15.56 -4.30
N TYR A 8 -4.74 15.23 -3.20
CA TYR A 8 -4.23 14.28 -2.21
C TYR A 8 -5.06 12.98 -2.12
N GLY A 9 -5.99 12.79 -3.05
CA GLY A 9 -6.80 11.56 -3.14
C GLY A 9 -8.08 11.58 -2.29
N TRP A 10 -8.50 12.74 -1.77
CA TRP A 10 -9.76 12.95 -1.04
C TRP A 10 -10.99 12.97 -1.96
N THR A 11 -11.12 11.93 -2.78
CA THR A 11 -12.32 11.64 -3.56
C THR A 11 -12.94 10.39 -2.95
N ALA A 12 -14.21 10.47 -2.57
CA ALA A 12 -14.94 9.29 -2.08
C ALA A 12 -15.19 8.32 -3.25
N VAL A 13 -14.84 7.05 -3.04
CA VAL A 13 -15.10 5.94 -3.96
C VAL A 13 -15.60 4.73 -3.17
N PRO A 14 -16.36 3.80 -3.80
CA PRO A 14 -16.84 2.62 -3.08
C PRO A 14 -15.69 1.81 -2.50
N ARG A 15 -15.83 1.41 -1.23
CA ARG A 15 -14.88 0.50 -0.55
C ARG A 15 -14.85 -0.90 -1.18
N SER A 16 -16.03 -1.39 -1.57
CA SER A 16 -16.15 -2.68 -2.26
C SER A 16 -15.45 -2.58 -3.61
N GLN A 17 -14.40 -3.37 -3.82
CA GLN A 17 -13.68 -3.42 -5.10
C GLN A 17 -14.63 -3.81 -6.26
N SER A 18 -15.58 -4.70 -6.00
CA SER A 18 -16.59 -5.09 -7.00
C SER A 18 -17.48 -3.90 -7.41
N SER A 19 -17.88 -3.06 -6.45
CA SER A 19 -18.68 -1.86 -6.71
C SER A 19 -17.83 -0.76 -7.35
N PHE A 20 -16.56 -0.63 -6.94
CA PHE A 20 -15.60 0.27 -7.56
C PHE A 20 -15.40 -0.07 -9.05
N PHE A 21 -15.21 -1.34 -9.41
CA PHE A 21 -15.05 -1.77 -10.80
C PHE A 21 -16.32 -1.65 -11.66
N LYS A 22 -17.51 -1.57 -11.07
CA LYS A 22 -18.72 -1.23 -11.83
C LYS A 22 -18.69 0.23 -12.31
N ILE A 23 -18.06 1.12 -11.55
CA ILE A 23 -17.89 2.54 -11.90
C ILE A 23 -16.66 2.73 -12.78
N TYR A 24 -15.57 2.03 -12.46
CA TYR A 24 -14.28 2.10 -13.17
C TYR A 24 -13.89 0.72 -13.70
N PRO A 25 -14.50 0.25 -14.80
CA PRO A 25 -14.26 -1.09 -15.32
C PRO A 25 -12.79 -1.29 -15.73
N PRO A 26 -12.17 -2.42 -15.35
CA PRO A 26 -10.83 -2.78 -15.80
C PRO A 26 -10.72 -2.81 -17.31
N LYS A 27 -9.57 -2.40 -17.83
CA LYS A 27 -9.24 -2.38 -19.25
C LYS A 27 -8.20 -3.46 -19.57
N ASP A 28 -7.95 -3.66 -20.86
CA ASP A 28 -6.84 -4.50 -21.29
C ASP A 28 -5.50 -3.92 -20.81
N VAL A 29 -4.62 -4.81 -20.37
CA VAL A 29 -3.34 -4.46 -19.78
C VAL A 29 -2.20 -4.73 -20.75
N ILE A 30 -1.24 -3.81 -20.81
CA ILE A 30 -0.01 -3.98 -21.59
C ILE A 30 1.21 -4.12 -20.67
N PRO A 31 2.30 -4.77 -21.12
CA PRO A 31 3.56 -4.81 -20.36
C PRO A 31 4.07 -3.40 -20.03
N LEU A 32 4.51 -3.20 -18.78
CA LEU A 32 5.24 -2.01 -18.33
C LEU A 32 6.54 -2.44 -17.67
N LYS A 33 7.62 -1.69 -17.93
CA LYS A 33 8.89 -1.77 -17.21
C LYS A 33 8.91 -0.76 -16.07
N VAL A 34 9.78 -0.98 -15.09
CA VAL A 34 10.02 0.01 -14.02
C VAL A 34 10.48 1.36 -14.57
N ALA A 35 11.18 1.38 -15.71
CA ALA A 35 11.61 2.60 -16.40
C ALA A 35 10.45 3.38 -17.05
N ASP A 36 9.28 2.76 -17.24
CA ASP A 36 8.09 3.41 -17.81
C ASP A 36 7.25 4.17 -16.77
N ILE A 37 7.65 4.08 -15.49
CA ILE A 37 6.99 4.67 -14.33
C ILE A 37 7.96 5.65 -13.67
N MET A 38 7.56 6.92 -13.64
CA MET A 38 8.31 7.98 -12.98
C MET A 38 8.03 7.97 -11.48
N ILE A 39 9.09 7.95 -10.68
CA ILE A 39 8.98 8.13 -9.23
C ILE A 39 8.85 9.65 -8.95
N PRO A 40 7.80 10.09 -8.25
CA PRO A 40 7.70 11.48 -7.78
C PRO A 40 8.94 11.90 -7.00
N VAL A 41 9.40 13.14 -7.21
CA VAL A 41 10.55 13.70 -6.49
C VAL A 41 10.10 14.96 -5.77
N SER A 42 10.19 14.94 -4.44
CA SER A 42 9.94 16.10 -3.58
C SER A 42 10.78 15.98 -2.30
N PRO A 43 11.00 17.08 -1.56
CA PRO A 43 11.68 17.01 -0.27
C PRO A 43 11.04 16.03 0.72
N ALA A 44 9.70 15.90 0.68
CA ALA A 44 8.97 14.93 1.50
C ALA A 44 9.29 13.50 1.07
N VAL A 45 9.26 13.20 -0.24
CA VAL A 45 9.61 11.87 -0.77
C VAL A 45 11.02 11.48 -0.41
N THR A 46 12.00 12.39 -0.54
CA THR A 46 13.39 12.09 -0.17
C THR A 46 13.51 11.69 1.29
N LYS A 47 12.96 12.50 2.21
CA LYS A 47 12.99 12.22 3.65
C LYS A 47 12.26 10.93 4.03
N VAL A 48 11.08 10.69 3.45
CA VAL A 48 10.32 9.45 3.70
C VAL A 48 11.04 8.24 3.13
N SER A 49 11.68 8.37 1.95
CA SER A 49 12.45 7.27 1.36
C SER A 49 13.66 6.92 2.23
N GLU A 50 14.37 7.91 2.76
CA GLU A 50 15.47 7.71 3.71
C GLU A 50 14.98 7.05 5.00
N TYR A 51 13.88 7.55 5.56
CA TYR A 51 13.27 7.00 6.77
C TYR A 51 12.82 5.54 6.58
N ALA A 52 12.11 5.24 5.49
CA ALA A 52 11.65 3.89 5.18
C ALA A 52 12.83 2.93 5.00
N LYS A 53 13.87 3.31 4.23
CA LYS A 53 15.09 2.49 4.07
C LYS A 53 15.84 2.24 5.37
N ALA A 54 15.81 3.19 6.30
CA ALA A 54 16.53 3.08 7.57
C ALA A 54 15.80 2.19 8.59
N ASN A 55 14.47 2.07 8.50
CA ASN A 55 13.65 1.42 9.53
C ASN A 55 13.01 0.10 9.07
N LEU A 56 12.70 -0.05 7.78
CA LEU A 56 12.10 -1.26 7.23
C LEU A 56 13.17 -2.31 6.94
N SER A 57 12.80 -3.60 7.04
CA SER A 57 13.59 -4.67 6.46
C SER A 57 13.65 -4.51 4.94
N GLU A 58 14.62 -5.15 4.28
CA GLU A 58 14.74 -5.10 2.83
C GLU A 58 13.50 -5.69 2.13
N GLU A 59 12.94 -6.77 2.68
CA GLU A 59 11.74 -7.43 2.17
C GLU A 59 10.53 -6.49 2.21
N THR A 60 10.35 -5.78 3.33
CA THR A 60 9.23 -4.84 3.55
C THR A 60 9.40 -3.57 2.73
N TYR A 61 10.63 -3.06 2.60
CA TYR A 61 10.93 -1.94 1.71
C TYR A 61 10.68 -2.33 0.24
N ASN A 62 11.12 -3.51 -0.20
CA ASN A 62 10.87 -4.00 -1.55
C ASN A 62 9.37 -4.19 -1.79
N HIS A 63 8.62 -4.74 -0.82
CA HIS A 63 7.16 -4.81 -0.88
C HIS A 63 6.53 -3.43 -1.11
N SER A 64 6.90 -2.45 -0.28
CA SER A 64 6.42 -1.07 -0.40
C SER A 64 6.68 -0.49 -1.79
N MET A 65 7.85 -0.76 -2.37
CA MET A 65 8.17 -0.35 -3.74
C MET A 65 7.33 -1.12 -4.79
N ARG A 66 7.15 -2.44 -4.65
CA ARG A 66 6.28 -3.22 -5.54
C ARG A 66 4.85 -2.69 -5.52
N VAL A 67 4.30 -2.41 -4.34
CA VAL A 67 2.97 -1.79 -4.15
C VAL A 67 2.89 -0.45 -4.88
N PHE A 68 3.93 0.39 -4.79
CA PHE A 68 3.98 1.63 -5.57
C PHE A 68 3.93 1.37 -7.08
N TYR A 69 4.77 0.47 -7.61
CA TYR A 69 4.81 0.19 -9.05
C TYR A 69 3.52 -0.44 -9.57
N TYR A 70 2.89 -1.34 -8.82
CA TYR A 70 1.59 -1.90 -9.19
C TYR A 70 0.50 -0.82 -9.19
N GLY A 71 0.42 0.02 -8.15
CA GLY A 71 -0.52 1.13 -8.15
C GLY A 71 -0.26 2.15 -9.26
N ALA A 72 1.00 2.46 -9.57
CA ALA A 72 1.34 3.33 -10.70
C ALA A 72 0.94 2.73 -12.05
N ALA A 73 1.07 1.41 -12.23
CA ALA A 73 0.54 0.70 -13.39
C ALA A 73 -1.00 0.77 -13.44
N LEU A 74 -1.69 0.62 -12.30
CA LEU A 74 -3.14 0.80 -12.20
C LEU A 74 -3.58 2.22 -12.60
N ILE A 75 -2.89 3.25 -12.11
CA ILE A 75 -3.13 4.65 -12.50
C ILE A 75 -2.96 4.78 -14.02
N LYS A 76 -1.85 4.29 -14.59
CA LYS A 76 -1.54 4.48 -16.01
C LYS A 76 -2.54 3.80 -16.95
N GLN A 77 -3.03 2.61 -16.59
CA GLN A 77 -3.84 1.77 -17.48
C GLN A 77 -5.35 1.85 -17.20
N HIS A 78 -5.75 1.91 -15.92
CA HIS A 78 -7.16 1.85 -15.52
C HIS A 78 -7.69 3.20 -15.03
N PHE A 79 -6.91 3.91 -14.19
CA PHE A 79 -7.37 5.12 -13.49
C PHE A 79 -6.50 6.37 -13.76
N PRO A 80 -6.35 6.88 -14.99
CA PRO A 80 -5.47 8.02 -15.28
C PRO A 80 -5.79 9.29 -14.48
N HIS A 81 -7.04 9.46 -14.07
CA HIS A 81 -7.50 10.58 -13.24
C HIS A 81 -6.94 10.53 -11.80
N PHE A 82 -6.35 9.41 -11.37
CA PHE A 82 -5.66 9.28 -10.07
C PHE A 82 -4.22 9.80 -10.12
N ALA A 83 -3.70 10.17 -11.29
CA ALA A 83 -2.33 10.65 -11.44
C ALA A 83 -2.04 11.92 -10.62
N THR A 84 -3.07 12.68 -10.24
CA THR A 84 -2.95 13.92 -9.46
C THR A 84 -2.39 13.72 -8.06
N PHE A 85 -2.47 12.51 -7.50
CA PHE A 85 -2.02 12.19 -6.14
C PHE A 85 -0.91 11.13 -6.10
N THR A 86 -0.18 10.91 -7.19
CA THR A 86 0.89 9.90 -7.28
C THR A 86 1.98 10.09 -6.22
N GLU A 87 2.34 11.33 -5.88
CA GLU A 87 3.29 11.61 -4.78
C GLU A 87 2.75 11.13 -3.43
N THR A 88 1.51 11.49 -3.09
CA THR A 88 0.84 11.04 -1.87
C THR A 88 0.72 9.52 -1.81
N TYR A 89 0.47 8.88 -2.95
CA TYR A 89 0.46 7.43 -3.08
C TYR A 89 1.82 6.81 -2.77
N LEU A 90 2.92 7.35 -3.30
CA LEU A 90 4.27 6.88 -2.96
C LEU A 90 4.56 7.02 -1.46
N LEU A 91 4.21 8.15 -0.84
CA LEU A 91 4.39 8.35 0.60
C LEU A 91 3.62 7.30 1.41
N ALA A 92 2.37 7.01 1.03
CA ALA A 92 1.58 5.97 1.68
C ALA A 92 2.19 4.57 1.49
N CYS A 93 2.64 4.24 0.27
CA CYS A 93 3.29 2.96 -0.02
C CYS A 93 4.54 2.74 0.86
N LEU A 94 5.42 3.74 0.96
CA LEU A 94 6.66 3.65 1.74
C LEU A 94 6.45 3.52 3.25
N LEU A 95 5.27 3.88 3.75
CA LEU A 95 5.00 3.99 5.18
C LEU A 95 3.91 3.02 5.69
N HIS A 96 3.12 2.39 4.81
CA HIS A 96 1.96 1.61 5.25
C HIS A 96 2.29 0.47 6.21
N ASP A 97 3.46 -0.15 6.03
CA ASP A 97 3.95 -1.23 6.87
C ASP A 97 4.94 -0.78 7.94
N ILE A 98 5.13 0.53 8.19
CA ILE A 98 6.08 0.99 9.21
C ILE A 98 5.71 0.48 10.62
N GLY A 99 4.43 0.22 10.87
CA GLY A 99 3.96 -0.38 12.13
C GLY A 99 4.46 -1.81 12.35
N THR A 100 4.90 -2.50 11.30
CA THR A 100 5.32 -3.92 11.35
C THR A 100 6.75 -4.14 11.81
N THR A 101 7.56 -3.07 11.97
CA THR A 101 8.94 -3.25 12.41
C THR A 101 8.97 -3.85 13.81
N PRO A 102 9.96 -4.69 14.16
CA PRO A 102 10.03 -5.29 15.50
C PRO A 102 9.98 -4.26 16.63
N ALA A 103 10.62 -3.10 16.43
CA ALA A 103 10.58 -1.99 17.39
C ALA A 103 9.17 -1.36 17.52
N ASN A 104 8.43 -1.23 16.42
CA ASN A 104 7.09 -0.65 16.44
C ASN A 104 6.02 -1.63 16.92
N LEU A 105 6.13 -2.91 16.58
CA LEU A 105 5.23 -3.96 17.05
C LEU A 105 5.19 -4.05 18.59
N GLN A 106 6.36 -3.93 19.22
CA GLN A 106 6.52 -4.10 20.68
C GLN A 106 6.36 -2.80 21.47
N SER A 107 6.36 -1.63 20.83
CA SER A 107 6.28 -0.33 21.51
C SER A 107 4.85 0.19 21.74
N THR A 108 3.84 -0.57 21.32
CA THR A 108 2.43 -0.16 21.39
C THR A 108 1.50 -1.34 21.66
N PHE A 109 0.31 -1.05 22.21
CA PHE A 109 -0.80 -2.00 22.28
C PHE A 109 -1.80 -1.83 21.12
N MET A 110 -1.60 -0.84 20.25
CA MET A 110 -2.48 -0.58 19.11
C MET A 110 -2.13 -1.51 17.94
N SER A 111 -3.12 -1.81 17.09
CA SER A 111 -2.85 -2.52 15.82
C SER A 111 -1.82 -1.78 14.99
N PHE A 112 -1.00 -2.53 14.27
CA PHE A 112 0.12 -1.95 13.51
C PHE A 112 -0.33 -0.93 12.46
N GLU A 113 -1.52 -1.07 11.86
CA GLU A 113 -2.05 -0.13 10.86
C GLU A 113 -2.32 1.24 11.49
N TRP A 114 -2.92 1.25 12.69
CA TRP A 114 -3.21 2.49 13.41
C TRP A 114 -1.93 3.15 13.91
N TYR A 115 -1.05 2.39 14.55
CA TYR A 115 0.19 2.95 15.07
C TYR A 115 1.10 3.45 13.95
N GLY A 116 1.24 2.67 12.87
CA GLY A 116 1.98 3.05 11.68
C GLY A 116 1.43 4.31 11.03
N ALA A 117 0.11 4.46 10.95
CA ALA A 117 -0.53 5.67 10.43
C ALA A 117 -0.21 6.90 11.29
N TYR A 118 -0.23 6.78 12.63
CA TYR A 118 0.09 7.89 13.52
C TYR A 118 1.57 8.30 13.46
N LEU A 119 2.48 7.32 13.38
CA LEU A 119 3.90 7.59 13.12
C LEU A 119 4.09 8.34 11.79
N SER A 120 3.37 7.91 10.76
CA SER A 120 3.41 8.51 9.42
C SER A 120 2.88 9.95 9.43
N LEU A 121 1.76 10.19 10.12
CA LEU A 121 1.18 11.52 10.27
C LEU A 121 2.16 12.48 10.96
N ASP A 122 2.77 12.03 12.06
CA ASP A 122 3.76 12.80 12.82
C ASP A 122 5.00 13.14 11.99
N LEU A 123 5.58 12.12 11.33
CA LEU A 123 6.73 12.25 10.43
C LEU A 123 6.45 13.28 9.34
N LEU A 124 5.33 13.14 8.65
CA LEU A 124 4.97 13.98 7.50
C LEU A 124 4.76 15.45 7.92
N GLN A 125 4.05 15.68 9.01
CA GLN A 125 3.76 17.03 9.49
C GLN A 125 4.97 17.72 10.12
N LYS A 126 5.72 17.01 10.97
CA LYS A 126 6.78 17.63 11.78
C LYS A 126 8.15 17.62 11.11
N GLN A 127 8.45 16.61 10.29
CA GLN A 127 9.80 16.39 9.78
C GLN A 127 9.90 16.56 8.26
N CYS A 128 8.83 16.23 7.52
CA CYS A 128 8.84 16.33 6.05
C CYS A 128 8.28 17.66 5.52
N GLY A 129 7.53 18.41 6.33
CA GLY A 129 6.88 19.65 5.89
C GLY A 129 5.75 19.42 4.88
N ALA A 130 5.13 18.23 4.92
CA ALA A 130 4.00 17.92 4.05
C ALA A 130 2.78 18.77 4.45
N PRO A 131 1.98 19.25 3.47
CA PRO A 131 0.71 19.90 3.77
C PRO A 131 -0.18 19.00 4.63
N GLN A 132 -0.92 19.58 5.57
CA GLN A 132 -1.78 18.84 6.50
C GLN A 132 -2.70 17.86 5.78
N ALA A 133 -3.39 18.31 4.72
CA ALA A 133 -4.31 17.46 3.95
C ALA A 133 -3.62 16.27 3.26
N GLN A 134 -2.32 16.38 2.92
CA GLN A 134 -1.55 15.26 2.36
C GLN A 134 -1.17 14.26 3.45
N ALA A 135 -0.69 14.75 4.60
CA ALA A 135 -0.31 13.92 5.74
C ALA A 135 -1.51 13.15 6.30
N GLU A 136 -2.67 13.80 6.40
CA GLU A 136 -3.94 13.18 6.79
C GLU A 136 -4.41 12.14 5.76
N ALA A 137 -4.21 12.38 4.46
CA ALA A 137 -4.58 11.43 3.41
C ALA A 137 -3.75 10.14 3.53
N VAL A 138 -2.44 10.29 3.74
CA VAL A 138 -1.53 9.16 4.01
C VAL A 138 -1.97 8.41 5.26
N CYS A 139 -2.23 9.12 6.36
CA CYS A 139 -2.71 8.52 7.61
C CYS A 139 -4.00 7.71 7.40
N GLU A 140 -5.04 8.31 6.81
CA GLU A 140 -6.32 7.65 6.53
C GLU A 140 -6.14 6.39 5.65
N ALA A 141 -5.31 6.48 4.61
CA ALA A 141 -5.04 5.36 3.72
C ALA A 141 -4.31 4.22 4.44
N ILE A 142 -3.33 4.53 5.32
CA ILE A 142 -2.60 3.52 6.10
C ILE A 142 -3.51 2.89 7.14
N VAL A 143 -4.33 3.65 7.88
CA VAL A 143 -5.27 3.07 8.85
C VAL A 143 -6.16 2.02 8.20
N ARG A 144 -6.58 2.27 6.95
CA ARG A 144 -7.60 1.47 6.26
C ARG A 144 -7.02 0.53 5.19
N HIS A 145 -5.71 0.39 5.07
CA HIS A 145 -5.12 -0.40 3.97
C HIS A 145 -5.46 -1.90 4.03
N GLN A 146 -5.85 -2.40 5.21
CA GLN A 146 -6.34 -3.77 5.42
C GLN A 146 -7.86 -3.87 5.61
N ASP A 147 -8.56 -2.74 5.63
CA ASP A 147 -10.01 -2.64 5.88
C ASP A 147 -10.83 -2.93 4.60
N LEU A 148 -10.70 -4.16 4.09
CA LEU A 148 -11.46 -4.67 2.94
C LEU A 148 -12.91 -4.94 3.33
N GLY A 149 -13.89 -4.61 2.47
CA GLY A 149 -15.27 -5.03 2.70
C GLY A 149 -16.27 -4.48 1.70
N GLU A 150 -17.55 -4.79 1.90
CA GLU A 150 -18.56 -4.73 0.84
C GLU A 150 -19.46 -3.49 0.86
N THR A 151 -19.37 -2.64 1.88
CA THR A 151 -20.26 -1.46 2.05
C THR A 151 -19.50 -0.20 2.41
N GLY A 152 -20.08 0.96 2.08
CA GLY A 152 -19.52 2.28 2.38
C GLY A 152 -18.43 2.72 1.41
N ASP A 153 -17.82 3.85 1.73
CA ASP A 153 -16.81 4.52 0.90
C ASP A 153 -15.43 4.56 1.59
N VAL A 154 -14.41 4.74 0.77
CA VAL A 154 -13.02 5.04 1.12
C VAL A 154 -12.53 6.22 0.27
N THR A 155 -11.35 6.75 0.58
CA THR A 155 -10.67 7.70 -0.30
C THR A 155 -10.16 6.98 -1.56
N ALA A 156 -10.04 7.69 -2.68
CA ALA A 156 -9.43 7.14 -3.91
C ALA A 156 -7.99 6.65 -3.66
N LEU A 157 -7.25 7.35 -2.79
CA LEU A 157 -5.94 6.91 -2.30
C LEU A 157 -6.02 5.58 -1.53
N GLY A 158 -6.98 5.47 -0.59
CA GLY A 158 -7.26 4.26 0.18
C GLY A 158 -7.63 3.07 -0.71
N GLN A 159 -8.47 3.31 -1.72
CA GLN A 159 -8.84 2.28 -2.70
C GLN A 159 -7.63 1.80 -3.50
N LEU A 160 -6.76 2.72 -3.94
CA LEU A 160 -5.58 2.38 -4.72
C LEU A 160 -4.57 1.56 -3.91
N ILE A 161 -4.31 1.94 -2.65
CA ILE A 161 -3.38 1.20 -1.79
C ILE A 161 -3.94 -0.18 -1.43
N GLN A 162 -5.25 -0.31 -1.18
CA GLN A 162 -5.89 -1.61 -0.98
C GLN A 162 -5.71 -2.51 -2.20
N LEU A 163 -6.00 -2.01 -3.41
CA LEU A 163 -5.85 -2.77 -4.65
C LEU A 163 -4.41 -3.30 -4.84
N ALA A 164 -3.41 -2.45 -4.62
CA ALA A 164 -2.02 -2.82 -4.84
C ALA A 164 -1.45 -3.75 -3.74
N THR A 165 -1.83 -3.54 -2.48
CA THR A 165 -1.38 -4.39 -1.36
C THR A 165 -1.99 -5.80 -1.45
N VAL A 166 -3.29 -5.94 -1.70
CA VAL A 166 -3.91 -7.27 -1.86
C VAL A 166 -3.40 -8.01 -3.10
N PHE A 167 -3.04 -7.26 -4.16
CA PHE A 167 -2.42 -7.84 -5.33
C PHE A 167 -1.06 -8.47 -5.00
N ASP A 168 -0.16 -7.76 -4.29
CA ASP A 168 1.17 -8.29 -3.95
C ASP A 168 1.14 -9.33 -2.81
N ASN A 169 0.20 -9.22 -1.86
CA ASN A 169 0.14 -10.07 -0.67
C ASN A 169 -0.64 -11.37 -0.90
N ILE A 170 -1.77 -11.33 -1.60
CA ILE A 170 -2.66 -12.49 -1.77
C ILE A 170 -3.02 -12.78 -3.23
N GLY A 171 -2.44 -12.06 -4.20
CA GLY A 171 -2.65 -12.30 -5.63
C GLY A 171 -4.04 -11.93 -6.13
N MET A 172 -4.78 -11.10 -5.38
CA MET A 172 -6.14 -10.72 -5.73
C MET A 172 -6.17 -9.80 -6.97
N ASN A 173 -7.20 -9.95 -7.81
CA ASN A 173 -7.36 -9.25 -9.09
C ASN A 173 -6.16 -9.43 -10.06
N PRO A 174 -5.74 -10.67 -10.36
CA PRO A 174 -4.52 -10.93 -11.13
C PRO A 174 -4.54 -10.34 -12.54
N SER A 175 -5.72 -10.12 -13.12
CA SER A 175 -5.88 -9.56 -14.47
C SER A 175 -5.60 -8.05 -14.55
N LEU A 176 -5.47 -7.34 -13.43
CA LEU A 176 -5.25 -5.89 -13.45
C LEU A 176 -3.84 -5.47 -13.85
N ILE A 177 -2.86 -6.39 -13.76
CA ILE A 177 -1.45 -6.12 -14.06
C ILE A 177 -0.95 -7.21 -15.01
N HIS A 178 -0.31 -6.80 -16.10
CA HIS A 178 0.28 -7.74 -17.05
C HIS A 178 1.41 -8.56 -16.40
N SER A 179 1.54 -9.85 -16.73
CA SER A 179 2.54 -10.76 -16.14
C SER A 179 3.99 -10.30 -16.34
N GLU A 180 4.33 -9.77 -17.52
CA GLU A 180 5.65 -9.16 -17.77
C GLU A 180 5.92 -7.92 -16.88
N THR A 181 4.89 -7.15 -16.51
CA THR A 181 5.02 -6.06 -15.54
C THR A 181 5.40 -6.62 -14.16
N ILE A 182 4.77 -7.73 -13.74
CA ILE A 182 5.13 -8.42 -12.49
C ILE A 182 6.61 -8.80 -12.52
N LYS A 183 7.06 -9.46 -13.60
CA LYS A 183 8.47 -9.87 -13.77
C LYS A 183 9.44 -8.70 -13.68
N HIS A 184 9.15 -7.59 -14.35
CA HIS A 184 10.00 -6.40 -14.32
C HIS A 184 10.07 -5.77 -12.93
N VAL A 185 8.93 -5.68 -12.23
CA VAL A 185 8.84 -5.11 -10.89
C VAL A 185 9.55 -6.01 -9.86
N THR A 186 9.34 -7.32 -9.88
CA THR A 186 10.00 -8.26 -8.96
C THR A 186 11.49 -8.43 -9.26
N ALA A 187 11.93 -8.24 -10.51
CA ALA A 187 13.36 -8.20 -10.82
C ALA A 187 14.05 -6.96 -10.23
N ALA A 188 13.37 -5.81 -10.20
CA ALA A 188 13.91 -4.58 -9.62
C ALA A 188 13.78 -4.54 -8.08
N PHE A 189 12.72 -5.12 -7.53
CA PHE A 189 12.41 -5.17 -6.10
C PHE A 189 12.10 -6.62 -5.67
N PRO A 190 13.15 -7.46 -5.50
CA PRO A 190 13.00 -8.89 -5.20
C PRO A 190 12.12 -9.14 -3.97
N ARG A 191 11.29 -10.18 -4.04
CA ARG A 191 10.35 -10.53 -2.96
C ARG A 191 11.06 -11.13 -1.75
N LYS A 192 12.08 -11.96 -1.96
CA LYS A 192 12.88 -12.54 -0.87
C LYS A 192 12.01 -13.28 0.16
N MET A 193 11.22 -14.24 -0.32
CA MET A 193 10.28 -15.01 0.49
C MET A 193 9.22 -14.15 1.20
N TRP A 194 8.82 -13.02 0.58
CA TRP A 194 7.88 -12.04 1.14
C TRP A 194 6.64 -12.69 1.74
N SER A 195 6.03 -13.66 1.05
CA SER A 195 4.82 -14.33 1.54
C SER A 195 5.04 -14.97 2.92
N GLY A 196 6.18 -15.63 3.14
CA GLY A 196 6.54 -16.21 4.43
C GLY A 196 6.90 -15.15 5.48
N CYS A 197 7.65 -14.12 5.08
CA CYS A 197 8.01 -13.01 5.97
C CYS A 197 6.76 -12.31 6.51
N PHE A 198 5.85 -11.90 5.64
CA PHE A 198 4.66 -11.16 6.04
C PHE A 198 3.67 -12.03 6.82
N ALA A 199 3.52 -13.31 6.48
CA ALA A 199 2.72 -14.25 7.28
C ALA A 199 3.27 -14.42 8.70
N SER A 200 4.60 -14.40 8.88
CA SER A 200 5.21 -14.39 10.21
C SER A 200 4.87 -13.12 10.99
N VAL A 201 4.94 -11.96 10.35
CA VAL A 201 4.58 -10.66 10.95
C VAL A 201 3.11 -10.65 11.38
N ILE A 202 2.19 -11.17 10.55
CA ILE A 202 0.76 -11.28 10.89
C ILE A 202 0.57 -12.11 12.16
N ARG A 203 1.25 -13.26 12.26
CA ARG A 203 1.15 -14.13 13.45
C ARG A 203 1.77 -13.49 14.69
N GLU A 204 2.87 -12.76 14.54
CA GLU A 204 3.49 -12.01 15.63
C GLU A 204 2.57 -10.88 16.13
N GLU A 205 1.99 -10.08 15.23
CA GLU A 205 1.00 -9.05 15.54
C GLU A 205 -0.16 -9.62 16.37
N ILE A 206 -0.75 -10.72 15.91
CA ILE A 206 -1.87 -11.39 16.60
C ILE A 206 -1.43 -11.95 17.95
N GLY A 207 -0.22 -12.52 18.04
CA GLY A 207 0.32 -13.07 19.29
C GLY A 207 0.59 -11.99 20.36
N LEU A 208 1.14 -10.85 19.94
CA LEU A 208 1.41 -9.70 20.83
C LEU A 208 0.13 -8.93 21.18
N LYS A 209 -0.78 -8.80 20.22
CA LYS A 209 -1.99 -7.96 20.29
C LYS A 209 -3.20 -8.77 19.79
N PRO A 210 -3.76 -9.69 20.60
CA PRO A 210 -4.89 -10.52 20.17
C PRO A 210 -6.19 -9.73 19.92
N TRP A 211 -6.23 -8.45 20.29
CA TRP A 211 -7.31 -7.50 19.98
C TRP A 211 -7.03 -6.63 18.74
N CYS A 212 -5.94 -6.87 18.01
CA CYS A 212 -5.58 -6.08 16.84
C CYS A 212 -6.61 -6.24 15.70
N HIS A 213 -6.65 -5.23 14.82
CA HIS A 213 -7.52 -5.18 13.65
C HIS A 213 -7.21 -6.30 12.67
N THR A 214 -5.95 -6.73 12.55
CA THR A 214 -5.53 -7.86 11.72
C THR A 214 -6.36 -9.13 11.96
N THR A 215 -6.86 -9.34 13.19
CA THR A 215 -7.75 -10.48 13.50
C THR A 215 -9.10 -10.45 12.78
N ALA A 216 -9.52 -9.29 12.26
CA ALA A 216 -10.74 -9.15 11.46
C ALA A 216 -10.61 -9.80 10.07
N ILE A 217 -9.39 -10.09 9.61
CA ILE A 217 -9.14 -10.79 8.34
C ILE A 217 -8.96 -12.28 8.63
N GLU A 218 -10.03 -13.05 8.42
CA GLU A 218 -10.00 -14.50 8.65
C GLU A 218 -8.95 -15.20 7.77
N GLY A 219 -8.08 -16.01 8.41
CA GLY A 219 -7.04 -16.81 7.74
C GLY A 219 -6.02 -15.98 6.96
N PHE A 220 -5.70 -14.77 7.43
CA PHE A 220 -4.90 -13.83 6.65
C PHE A 220 -3.49 -14.35 6.36
N ALA A 221 -2.79 -14.87 7.37
CA ALA A 221 -1.44 -15.42 7.19
C ALA A 221 -1.44 -16.56 6.16
N GLU A 222 -2.43 -17.45 6.22
CA GLU A 222 -2.58 -18.58 5.31
C GLU A 222 -2.92 -18.12 3.88
N LYS A 223 -3.73 -17.06 3.73
CA LYS A 223 -4.01 -16.44 2.42
C LYS A 223 -2.75 -15.84 1.79
N VAL A 224 -1.89 -15.22 2.59
CA VAL A 224 -0.60 -14.68 2.13
C VAL A 224 0.33 -15.79 1.69
N GLU A 225 0.51 -16.84 2.51
CA GLU A 225 1.31 -18.01 2.14
C GLU A 225 0.76 -18.76 0.91
N GLY A 226 -0.55 -18.71 0.72
CA GLY A 226 -1.28 -19.29 -0.41
C GLY A 226 -1.24 -18.46 -1.70
N ASN A 227 -0.46 -17.37 -1.78
CA ASN A 227 -0.41 -16.49 -2.95
C ASN A 227 0.19 -17.18 -4.20
N ALA A 228 -0.67 -17.85 -4.96
CA ALA A 228 -0.28 -18.57 -6.16
C ALA A 228 0.25 -17.67 -7.29
N LEU A 229 -0.22 -16.42 -7.37
CA LEU A 229 0.23 -15.44 -8.37
C LEU A 229 1.71 -15.12 -8.18
N MET A 230 2.12 -14.92 -6.93
CA MET A 230 3.47 -14.45 -6.60
C MET A 230 4.45 -15.55 -6.24
N LYS A 231 3.98 -16.79 -6.02
CA LYS A 231 4.81 -17.96 -5.71
C LYS A 231 6.04 -18.15 -6.63
N PRO A 232 6.00 -17.91 -7.96
CA PRO A 232 7.18 -18.03 -8.81
C PRO A 232 8.28 -16.97 -8.55
N PHE A 233 7.98 -15.95 -7.75
CA PHE A 233 8.84 -14.79 -7.51
C PHE A 233 9.26 -14.64 -6.04
N ASP A 234 8.72 -15.48 -5.14
CA ASP A 234 9.12 -15.53 -3.73
C ASP A 234 10.57 -15.98 -3.57
#